data_AF-A0A3D3VY18-F1
#
_entry.id   AF-A0A3D3VY18-F1
#
_cell.length_a   1.000
_cell.length_b   1.000
_cell.length_c   1.000
_cell.angle_alpha   90.00
_cell.angle_beta   90.00
_cell.angle_gamma   90.00
#
_symmetry.space_group_name_H-M   'P 1'
#
loop_
_entity.id
_entity.type
_entity.pdbx_description
1 polymer ?
#
loop_
_entity_poly.entity_id
_entity_poly.type
_entity_poly.pdbx_seq_one_letter_code
_entity_poly.pdbx_strand_id
1 'polypeptide(L)'
;GLLDETLVVMCGEMGRTPKISPITAGGRNAAGEIFTPGRHHWGDVFPCFFAGGGIQPGRIVGRTDQYGGLPETTAYTPEDLAATIFHCLGVGVEREFHDSTGRPYRVYRGQPISDLLS
;
A
#
# COMPACT_ATOMS: atom_id res chain seq x y z
N GLY A 1 0.66 27.15 4.56
CA GLY A 1 1.00 26.44 3.30
C GLY A 1 -0.22 25.68 2.81
N LEU A 2 -0.13 24.90 1.73
CA LEU A 2 -1.29 24.18 1.15
C LEU A 2 -1.57 22.80 1.78
N LEU A 3 -0.79 22.38 2.78
CA LEU A 3 -0.88 21.02 3.34
C LEU A 3 -2.23 20.74 4.02
N ASP A 4 -2.92 21.75 4.56
CA ASP A 4 -4.22 21.55 5.20
C ASP A 4 -5.30 21.12 4.19
N GLU A 5 -5.13 21.46 2.91
CA GLU A 5 -6.05 21.15 1.80
C GLU A 5 -5.46 20.21 0.75
N THR A 6 -4.21 19.78 0.91
CA THR A 6 -3.50 18.90 -0.04
C THR A 6 -3.10 17.61 0.65
N LEU A 7 -3.65 16.48 0.17
CA LEU A 7 -3.18 15.15 0.55
C LEU A 7 -1.96 14.77 -0.28
N VAL A 8 -0.85 14.46 0.40
CA VAL A 8 0.35 13.89 -0.22
C VAL A 8 0.44 12.42 0.17
N VAL A 9 0.53 11.56 -0.84
CA VAL A 9 0.72 10.11 -0.67
C VAL A 9 1.96 9.67 -1.43
N MET A 10 2.85 8.95 -0.77
CA MET A 10 4.01 8.31 -1.39
C MET A 10 4.07 6.86 -0.93
N CYS A 11 3.91 5.91 -1.83
CA CYS A 11 3.95 4.48 -1.50
C CYS A 11 4.71 3.68 -2.56
N GLY A 12 5.20 2.52 -2.14
CA GLY A 12 5.59 1.45 -3.07
C GLY A 12 4.38 0.59 -3.46
N GLU A 13 4.59 -0.39 -4.34
CA GLU A 13 3.60 -1.43 -4.64
C GLU A 13 3.93 -2.78 -3.97
N MET A 14 5.18 -2.93 -3.54
CA MET A 14 5.75 -4.16 -2.97
C MET A 14 7.07 -3.86 -2.26
N GLY A 15 7.43 -4.71 -1.33
CA GLY A 15 8.75 -4.76 -0.71
C GLY A 15 9.75 -5.56 -1.54
N ARG A 16 10.87 -5.88 -0.91
CA ARG A 16 11.90 -6.79 -1.43
C ARG A 16 12.08 -7.95 -0.47
N THR A 17 12.41 -9.11 -1.01
CA THR A 17 12.61 -10.32 -0.19
C THR A 17 13.56 -10.01 0.97
N PRO A 18 13.17 -10.28 2.23
CA PRO A 18 13.98 -9.95 3.42
C PRO A 18 15.23 -10.83 3.56
N LYS A 19 15.43 -11.76 2.62
CA LYS A 19 16.59 -12.63 2.51
C LYS A 19 17.23 -12.48 1.14
N ILE A 20 18.54 -12.28 1.11
CA ILE A 20 19.33 -12.33 -0.12
C ILE A 20 19.55 -13.81 -0.46
N SER A 21 18.77 -14.33 -1.39
CA SER A 21 19.01 -15.65 -1.98
C SER A 21 18.62 -15.67 -3.45
N PRO A 22 19.28 -16.48 -4.29
CA PRO A 22 18.69 -16.87 -5.57
C PRO A 22 17.41 -17.66 -5.30
N ILE A 23 16.31 -17.33 -5.98
CA ILE A 23 15.08 -18.17 -5.94
C ILE A 23 15.38 -19.55 -6.52
N THR A 24 16.17 -19.57 -7.61
CA THR A 24 16.67 -20.78 -8.27
C THR A 24 18.10 -20.54 -8.73
N ALA A 25 19.03 -21.44 -8.40
CA ALA A 25 20.40 -21.36 -8.90
C ALA A 25 20.40 -21.43 -10.44
N GLY A 26 20.92 -20.40 -11.10
CA GLY A 26 20.89 -20.28 -12.56
C GLY A 26 19.50 -20.01 -13.16
N GLY A 27 18.50 -19.72 -12.32
CA GLY A 27 17.17 -19.36 -12.79
C GLY A 27 17.21 -18.07 -13.61
N ARG A 28 16.35 -18.01 -14.62
CA ARG A 28 16.22 -16.87 -15.52
C ARG A 28 14.80 -16.35 -15.51
N ASN A 29 14.62 -15.04 -15.69
CA ASN A 29 13.30 -14.46 -15.91
C ASN A 29 12.77 -14.80 -17.32
N ALA A 30 11.56 -14.34 -17.65
CA ALA A 30 10.96 -14.56 -18.97
C ALA A 30 11.79 -14.01 -20.15
N ALA A 31 12.67 -13.04 -19.90
CA ALA A 31 13.60 -12.47 -20.87
C ALA A 31 14.95 -13.21 -20.94
N GLY A 32 15.13 -14.29 -20.16
CA GLY A 32 16.37 -15.07 -20.14
C GLY A 32 17.48 -14.46 -19.29
N GLU A 33 17.22 -13.40 -18.52
CA GLU A 33 18.22 -12.75 -17.66
C GLU A 33 18.42 -13.56 -16.38
N ILE A 34 19.66 -13.70 -15.92
CA ILE A 34 19.97 -14.40 -14.67
C ILE A 34 19.34 -13.63 -13.50
N PHE A 35 18.64 -14.34 -12.61
CA PHE A 35 18.09 -13.73 -11.41
C PHE A 35 19.19 -13.05 -10.58
N THR A 36 19.01 -11.76 -10.33
CA THR A 36 19.89 -10.96 -9.46
C THR A 36 19.40 -11.10 -8.01
N PRO A 37 20.22 -11.64 -7.08
CA PRO A 37 19.86 -11.71 -5.67
C PRO A 37 19.46 -10.34 -5.09
N GLY A 38 18.48 -10.33 -4.18
CA GLY A 38 18.01 -9.12 -3.50
C GLY A 38 17.05 -8.22 -4.30
N ARG A 39 16.67 -8.61 -5.53
CA ARG A 39 15.75 -7.83 -6.38
C ARG A 39 14.36 -8.43 -6.52
N HIS A 40 14.06 -9.51 -5.81
CA HIS A 40 12.77 -10.19 -5.90
C HIS A 40 11.64 -9.38 -5.27
N HIS A 41 10.44 -9.53 -5.82
CA HIS A 41 9.22 -8.93 -5.30
C HIS A 41 8.82 -9.58 -3.99
N TRP A 42 8.30 -8.77 -3.07
CA TRP A 42 7.78 -9.23 -1.80
C TRP A 42 6.47 -8.52 -1.50
N GLY A 43 5.36 -9.24 -1.64
CA GLY A 43 4.02 -8.66 -1.57
C GLY A 43 3.51 -8.45 -0.14
N ASP A 44 4.13 -9.08 0.86
CA ASP A 44 3.57 -9.11 2.22
C ASP A 44 3.65 -7.75 2.93
N VAL A 45 4.64 -6.91 2.59
CA VAL A 45 4.85 -5.59 3.22
C VAL A 45 5.49 -4.58 2.27
N PHE A 46 5.07 -3.32 2.33
CA PHE A 46 5.71 -2.18 1.69
C PHE A 46 5.40 -0.88 2.47
N PRO A 47 6.27 0.14 2.42
CA PRO A 47 6.04 1.39 3.14
C PRO A 47 5.11 2.34 2.38
N CYS A 48 4.34 3.11 3.15
CA CYS A 48 3.51 4.23 2.69
C CYS A 48 3.72 5.46 3.57
N PHE A 49 3.76 6.64 2.96
CA PHE A 49 3.84 7.92 3.63
C PHE A 49 2.63 8.78 3.27
N PHE A 50 2.09 9.44 4.30
CA PHE A 50 0.92 10.31 4.22
C PHE A 50 1.22 11.65 4.89
N ALA A 51 0.75 12.73 4.29
CA ALA A 51 0.80 14.07 4.89
C ALA A 51 -0.31 14.98 4.36
N GLY A 52 -0.76 15.89 5.21
CA GLY A 52 -1.79 16.89 4.86
C GLY A 52 -3.18 16.30 4.67
N GLY A 53 -4.15 17.13 4.26
CA GLY A 53 -5.49 16.70 3.85
C GLY A 53 -6.24 15.80 4.85
N GLY A 54 -6.14 16.07 6.16
CA GLY A 54 -6.81 15.30 7.22
C GLY A 54 -5.96 14.20 7.88
N ILE A 55 -4.69 14.08 7.50
CA ILE A 55 -3.74 13.15 8.13
C ILE A 55 -3.14 13.77 9.40
N GLN A 56 -3.13 13.01 10.50
CA GLN A 56 -2.48 13.40 11.75
C GLN A 56 -0.94 13.36 11.62
N PRO A 57 -0.22 14.48 11.85
CA PRO A 57 1.23 14.52 11.71
C PRO A 57 1.97 13.75 12.82
N GLY A 58 3.19 13.30 12.51
CA GLY A 58 4.09 12.67 13.50
C GLY A 58 3.71 11.26 13.94
N ARG A 59 2.80 10.61 13.20
CA ARG A 59 2.35 9.24 13.49
C ARG A 59 3.23 8.20 12.78
N ILE A 60 3.43 7.08 13.46
CA ILE A 60 3.94 5.83 12.88
C ILE A 60 2.86 4.79 13.14
N VAL A 61 2.36 4.19 12.06
CA VAL A 61 1.31 3.18 12.12
C VAL A 61 1.88 1.87 11.60
N GLY A 62 1.76 0.85 12.43
CA GLY A 62 2.25 -0.49 12.15
C GLY A 62 3.75 -0.70 12.35
N ARG A 63 4.16 -1.97 12.35
CA ARG A 63 5.55 -2.42 12.45
C ARG A 63 5.70 -3.79 11.81
N THR A 64 6.83 -4.04 11.16
CA THR A 64 7.21 -5.37 10.66
C THR A 64 8.01 -6.17 11.68
N ASP A 65 8.19 -7.45 11.41
CA ASP A 65 9.19 -8.27 12.10
C ASP A 65 10.62 -7.68 11.96
N GLN A 66 11.56 -8.26 12.71
CA GLN A 66 12.98 -7.85 12.72
C GLN A 66 13.68 -8.01 11.35
N TYR A 67 13.09 -8.74 10.41
CA TYR A 67 13.64 -8.97 9.08
C TYR A 67 13.00 -8.05 8.03
N GLY A 68 11.96 -7.29 8.37
CA GLY A 68 11.19 -6.50 7.43
C GLY A 68 10.34 -7.35 6.47
N GLY A 69 10.00 -8.58 6.86
CA GLY A 69 9.33 -9.56 6.01
C GLY A 69 7.81 -9.58 6.17
N LEU A 70 7.32 -9.52 7.41
CA LEU A 70 5.90 -9.67 7.70
C LEU A 70 5.42 -8.57 8.65
N PRO A 71 4.13 -8.18 8.60
CA PRO A 71 3.56 -7.30 9.60
C PRO A 71 3.51 -8.01 10.97
N GLU A 72 3.94 -7.32 12.04
CA GLU A 72 3.89 -7.83 13.42
C GLU A 72 2.71 -7.22 14.21
N THR A 73 2.18 -6.10 13.73
CA THR A 73 0.98 -5.43 14.24
C THR A 73 -0.19 -5.62 13.27
N THR A 74 -1.32 -4.95 13.51
CA THR A 74 -2.43 -4.86 12.55
C THR A 74 -1.90 -4.58 11.15
N ALA A 75 -2.22 -5.47 10.22
CA ALA A 75 -1.86 -5.34 8.81
C ALA A 75 -2.95 -4.55 8.10
N TYR A 76 -2.54 -3.63 7.23
CA TYR A 76 -3.43 -2.89 6.34
C TYR A 76 -3.17 -3.31 4.91
N THR A 77 -4.24 -3.39 4.13
CA THR A 77 -4.20 -3.83 2.73
C THR A 77 -4.18 -2.63 1.79
N PRO A 78 -3.87 -2.83 0.49
CA PRO A 78 -4.05 -1.79 -0.52
C PRO A 78 -5.49 -1.25 -0.60
N GLU A 79 -6.51 -2.03 -0.23
CA GLU A 79 -7.88 -1.54 -0.19
C GLU A 79 -8.13 -0.58 0.98
N ASP A 80 -7.48 -0.76 2.13
CA ASP A 80 -7.54 0.17 3.26
C ASP A 80 -6.78 1.47 2.95
N LEU A 81 -5.69 1.37 2.19
CA LEU A 81 -4.97 2.52 1.65
C LEU A 81 -5.89 3.36 0.75
N ALA A 82 -6.57 2.71 -0.21
CA ALA A 82 -7.53 3.37 -1.08
C ALA A 82 -8.67 4.00 -0.27
N ALA A 83 -9.24 3.27 0.69
CA ALA A 83 -10.29 3.76 1.57
C ALA A 83 -9.87 5.03 2.32
N THR A 84 -8.65 5.07 2.84
CA THR A 84 -8.08 6.24 3.55
C THR A 84 -7.94 7.44 2.63
N ILE A 85 -7.40 7.25 1.42
CA ILE A 85 -7.26 8.32 0.42
C ILE A 85 -8.63 8.90 0.04
N PHE A 86 -9.58 8.04 -0.30
CA PHE A 86 -10.92 8.48 -0.70
C PHE A 86 -11.69 9.13 0.44
N HIS A 87 -11.51 8.66 1.67
CA HIS A 87 -12.05 9.31 2.86
C HIS A 87 -11.55 10.74 3.00
N CYS A 88 -10.23 10.96 2.89
CA CYS A 88 -9.63 12.31 2.95
C CYS A 88 -10.11 13.23 1.81
N LEU A 89 -10.45 12.68 0.65
CA LEU A 89 -11.03 13.41 -0.49
C LEU A 89 -12.56 13.62 -0.40
N GLY A 90 -13.21 13.17 0.69
CA GLY A 90 -14.66 13.30 0.86
C GLY A 90 -15.50 12.32 0.01
N VAL A 91 -14.88 11.26 -0.50
CA VAL A 91 -15.56 10.20 -1.29
C VAL A 91 -16.05 9.10 -0.34
N GLY A 92 -17.37 9.02 -0.18
CA GLY A 92 -18.01 8.07 0.73
C GLY A 92 -17.83 6.59 0.35
N VAL A 93 -17.97 5.71 1.35
CA VAL A 93 -17.79 4.24 1.24
C VAL A 93 -18.80 3.55 0.31
N GLU A 94 -19.99 4.12 0.15
CA GLU A 94 -21.03 3.57 -0.73
C GLU A 94 -20.91 4.04 -2.19
N ARG A 95 -19.79 4.69 -2.55
CA ARG A 95 -19.59 5.14 -3.93
C ARG A 95 -19.25 3.96 -4.83
N GLU A 96 -19.91 3.95 -5.98
CA GLU A 96 -19.72 2.95 -7.02
C GLU A 96 -19.62 3.61 -8.38
N PHE A 97 -18.94 2.93 -9.31
CA PHE A 97 -18.97 3.22 -10.72
C PHE A 97 -19.58 2.03 -11.47
N HIS A 98 -20.13 2.30 -12.64
CA HIS A 98 -20.82 1.31 -13.45
C HIS A 98 -20.04 1.09 -14.74
N ASP A 99 -19.87 -0.17 -15.16
CA ASP A 99 -19.27 -0.46 -16.47
C ASP A 99 -20.28 -0.25 -17.61
N SER A 100 -19.86 -0.53 -18.85
CA SER A 100 -20.71 -0.38 -20.04
C SER A 100 -21.95 -1.28 -20.06
N THR A 101 -22.00 -2.31 -19.20
CA THR A 101 -23.17 -3.19 -19.04
C THR A 101 -24.06 -2.80 -17.87
N GLY A 102 -23.72 -1.73 -17.15
CA GLY A 102 -24.42 -1.28 -15.94
C GLY A 102 -24.09 -2.12 -14.70
N ARG A 103 -23.00 -2.90 -14.71
CA ARG A 103 -22.59 -3.65 -13.51
C ARG A 103 -21.93 -2.68 -12.52
N PRO A 104 -22.38 -2.65 -11.24
CA PRO A 104 -21.79 -1.79 -10.23
C PRO A 104 -20.47 -2.35 -9.71
N TYR A 105 -19.51 -1.46 -9.48
CA TYR A 105 -18.23 -1.70 -8.81
C TYR A 105 -18.03 -0.64 -7.74
N ARG A 106 -17.86 -1.07 -6.48
CA ARG A 106 -17.45 -0.18 -5.41
C ARG A 106 -16.08 0.42 -5.71
N VAL A 107 -15.89 1.68 -5.35
CA VAL A 107 -14.60 2.38 -5.53
C VAL A 107 -13.48 1.73 -4.70
N TYR A 108 -13.80 1.21 -3.53
CA TYR A 108 -12.93 0.38 -2.68
C TYR A 108 -13.78 -0.53 -1.78
N ARG A 109 -13.16 -1.50 -1.09
CA ARG A 109 -13.85 -2.40 -0.14
C ARG A 109 -13.22 -2.43 1.26
N GLY A 110 -12.06 -1.81 1.43
CA GLY A 110 -11.38 -1.67 2.73
C GLY A 110 -12.02 -0.63 3.64
N GLN A 111 -11.40 -0.40 4.79
CA GLN A 111 -11.80 0.61 5.75
C GLN A 111 -10.68 1.66 5.90
N PRO A 112 -11.02 2.96 6.11
CA PRO A 112 -10.01 3.97 6.38
C PRO A 112 -9.15 3.59 7.59
N ILE A 113 -7.84 3.81 7.48
CA ILE A 113 -6.87 3.58 8.55
C ILE A 113 -7.04 4.70 9.58
N SER A 114 -7.89 4.46 10.58
CA SER A 114 -8.24 5.45 11.61
C SER A 114 -7.02 6.03 12.34
N ASP A 115 -5.97 5.22 12.51
CA ASP A 115 -4.75 5.61 13.23
C ASP A 115 -3.93 6.69 12.50
N LEU A 116 -4.21 6.91 11.20
CA LEU A 116 -3.60 7.98 10.39
C LEU A 116 -4.41 9.28 10.40
N LEU A 117 -5.70 9.25 10.77
CA LEU A 117 -6.61 10.39 10.64
C LEU A 117 -6.58 11.28 11.88
N SER A 118 -6.82 12.58 11.69
CA SER A 118 -6.89 13.60 12.76
C SER A 118 -8.18 13.56 13.56
#